data_AF-K7KR61-F1
#
_entry.id   AF-K7KR61-F1
#
_cell.length_a   1.000
_cell.length_b   1.000
_cell.length_c   1.000
_cell.angle_alpha   90.00
_cell.angle_beta   90.00
_cell.angle_gamma   90.00
#
_symmetry.space_group_name_H-M   'P 1'
#
loop_
_entity.id
_entity.type
_entity.pdbx_description
1 polymer ?
#
loop_
_entity_poly.entity_id
_entity_poly.type
_entity_poly.pdbx_seq_one_letter_code
_entity_poly.pdbx_strand_id
1 'polypeptide(L)'
;MEAPIMLPLERTSSIEREPRTLNINQIQSARELAIYILNTKTIEEASRIFTEGLQPVVSAACCMRSGTTMDMDLGEELEVLNSKDATTQVAPAAAFRDIASAPF
;
A
#
# COMPACT_ATOMS: atom_id res chain seq x y z
N MET A 1 -4.31 46.45 -20.87
CA MET A 1 -3.40 45.45 -20.28
C MET A 1 -4.34 44.48 -19.58
N GLU A 2 -4.78 43.44 -20.29
CA GLU A 2 -5.85 42.55 -19.83
C GLU A 2 -5.27 41.62 -18.75
N ALA A 3 -5.81 41.70 -17.53
CA ALA A 3 -5.42 40.83 -16.43
C ALA A 3 -5.98 39.41 -16.65
N PRO A 4 -5.20 38.33 -16.42
CA PRO A 4 -5.71 36.97 -16.49
C PRO A 4 -6.85 36.79 -15.50
N ILE A 5 -8.00 36.31 -15.98
CA ILE A 5 -9.16 35.97 -15.15
C ILE A 5 -8.75 34.77 -14.29
N MET A 6 -8.31 35.03 -13.06
CA MET A 6 -8.08 33.98 -12.08
C MET A 6 -9.44 33.45 -11.63
N LEU A 7 -9.88 32.35 -12.22
CA LEU A 7 -11.03 31.61 -11.71
C LEU A 7 -10.73 31.20 -10.26
N PRO A 8 -11.63 31.45 -9.29
CA PRO A 8 -11.44 30.99 -7.93
C PRO A 8 -11.19 29.49 -7.94
N LEU A 9 -10.06 29.05 -7.39
CA LEU A 9 -9.79 27.62 -7.18
C LEU A 9 -10.77 27.11 -6.12
N GLU A 10 -11.85 26.48 -6.57
CA GLU A 10 -12.83 25.86 -5.69
C GLU A 10 -12.18 24.65 -5.01
N ARG A 11 -12.01 24.72 -3.69
CA ARG A 11 -11.46 23.60 -2.92
C ARG A 11 -12.58 22.59 -2.71
N THR A 12 -12.45 21.42 -3.33
CA THR A 12 -13.25 20.23 -2.98
C THR A 12 -12.54 19.44 -1.87
N SER A 13 -13.29 18.85 -0.94
CA SER A 13 -12.73 17.97 0.09
C SER A 13 -12.11 16.72 -0.54
N SER A 14 -10.91 16.30 -0.10
CA SER A 14 -10.26 15.08 -0.63
C SER A 14 -11.08 13.81 -0.38
N ILE A 15 -11.80 13.78 0.74
CA ILE A 15 -12.61 12.65 1.21
C ILE A 15 -13.65 12.17 0.19
N GLU A 16 -14.16 13.04 -0.69
CA GLU A 16 -15.15 12.67 -1.71
C GLU A 16 -14.53 11.91 -2.89
N ARG A 17 -13.21 12.02 -3.07
CA ARG A 17 -12.45 11.36 -4.13
C ARG A 17 -11.76 10.09 -3.65
N GLU A 18 -11.72 9.87 -2.33
CA GLU A 18 -11.08 8.72 -1.71
C GLU A 18 -11.99 7.48 -1.80
N PRO A 19 -11.44 6.28 -2.01
CA PRO A 19 -12.22 5.04 -1.96
C PRO A 19 -12.77 4.83 -0.55
N ARG A 20 -14.04 4.44 -0.44
CA ARG A 20 -14.67 4.17 0.85
C ARG A 20 -14.09 2.87 1.46
N THR A 21 -13.53 2.96 2.65
CA THR A 21 -13.10 1.79 3.45
C THR A 21 -14.30 0.92 3.86
N LEU A 22 -14.09 -0.40 3.90
CA LEU A 22 -15.09 -1.36 4.40
C LEU A 22 -15.43 -1.10 5.88
N ASN A 23 -16.69 -1.28 6.26
CA ASN A 23 -17.09 -1.26 7.67
C ASN A 23 -16.69 -2.58 8.37
N ILE A 24 -16.77 -2.61 9.70
CA ILE A 24 -16.32 -3.77 10.50
C ILE A 24 -17.01 -5.09 10.11
N ASN A 25 -18.31 -5.06 9.83
CA ASN A 25 -19.07 -6.26 9.44
C ASN A 25 -18.62 -6.74 8.05
N GLN A 26 -18.38 -5.82 7.12
CA GLN A 26 -17.86 -6.13 5.80
C GLN A 26 -16.46 -6.74 5.86
N ILE A 27 -15.58 -6.23 6.75
CA ILE A 27 -14.25 -6.80 6.96
C ILE A 27 -14.36 -8.23 7.50
N GLN A 28 -15.23 -8.47 8.47
CA GLN A 28 -15.46 -9.81 9.02
C GLN A 28 -15.99 -10.78 7.94
N SER A 29 -17.01 -10.38 7.20
CA SER A 29 -17.54 -11.18 6.09
C SER A 29 -16.49 -11.44 5.00
N ALA A 30 -15.71 -10.42 4.61
CA ALA A 30 -14.63 -10.58 3.64
C ALA A 30 -13.57 -11.58 4.12
N ARG A 31 -13.23 -11.54 5.42
CA ARG A 31 -12.31 -12.50 6.04
C ARG A 31 -12.86 -13.93 6.00
N GLU A 32 -14.12 -14.13 6.36
CA GLU A 32 -14.77 -15.44 6.32
C GLU A 32 -14.80 -16.01 4.90
N LEU A 33 -15.15 -15.18 3.91
CA LEU A 33 -15.14 -15.55 2.49
C LEU A 33 -13.73 -15.88 2.00
N ALA A 34 -12.72 -15.11 2.40
CA ALA A 34 -11.32 -15.39 2.04
C ALA A 34 -10.87 -16.75 2.58
N ILE A 35 -11.19 -17.08 3.84
CA ILE A 35 -10.92 -18.40 4.43
C ILE A 35 -11.66 -19.49 3.64
N TYR A 36 -12.93 -19.28 3.31
CA TYR A 36 -13.71 -20.23 2.52
C TYR A 36 -13.06 -20.51 1.16
N ILE A 37 -12.62 -19.46 0.44
CA ILE A 37 -11.95 -19.59 -0.86
C ILE A 37 -10.66 -20.39 -0.71
N LEU A 38 -9.81 -20.03 0.25
CA LEU A 38 -8.52 -20.71 0.47
C LEU A 38 -8.68 -22.20 0.81
N ASN A 39 -9.78 -22.56 1.47
CA ASN A 39 -10.05 -23.94 1.87
C ASN A 39 -10.76 -24.78 0.79
N THR A 40 -11.40 -24.14 -0.21
CA THR A 40 -12.26 -24.84 -1.18
C THR A 40 -11.76 -24.77 -2.62
N LYS A 41 -10.94 -23.78 -2.97
CA LYS A 41 -10.46 -23.52 -4.33
C LYS A 41 -9.00 -23.94 -4.50
N THR A 42 -8.57 -24.17 -5.74
CA THR A 42 -7.13 -24.33 -6.02
C THR A 42 -6.41 -23.00 -5.86
N ILE A 43 -5.08 -23.05 -5.73
CA ILE A 43 -4.25 -21.85 -5.56
C ILE A 43 -4.43 -20.89 -6.75
N GLU A 44 -4.52 -21.43 -7.97
CA GLU A 44 -4.68 -20.64 -9.19
C GLU A 44 -6.05 -19.96 -9.26
N GLU A 45 -7.11 -20.66 -8.82
CA GLU A 45 -8.45 -20.09 -8.77
C GLU A 45 -8.56 -19.03 -7.66
N ALA A 46 -8.04 -19.32 -6.47
CA ALA A 46 -7.98 -18.35 -5.38
C ALA A 46 -7.19 -17.09 -5.79
N SER A 47 -6.05 -17.25 -6.48
CA SER A 47 -5.26 -16.15 -7.00
C SER A 47 -6.05 -15.30 -7.99
N ARG A 48 -6.77 -15.90 -8.94
CA ARG A 48 -7.65 -15.17 -9.86
C ARG A 48 -8.71 -14.38 -9.11
N ILE A 49 -9.39 -14.99 -8.14
CA ILE A 49 -10.45 -14.33 -7.36
C ILE A 49 -9.90 -13.11 -6.60
N PHE A 50 -8.77 -13.25 -5.91
CA PHE A 50 -8.22 -12.17 -5.09
C PHE A 50 -7.57 -11.04 -5.90
N THR A 51 -7.25 -11.28 -7.17
CA THR A 51 -6.59 -10.30 -8.03
C THR A 51 -7.49 -9.74 -9.14
N GLU A 52 -8.72 -10.22 -9.23
CA GLU A 52 -9.69 -9.74 -10.22
C GLU A 52 -9.94 -8.24 -10.05
N GLY A 53 -9.77 -7.47 -11.14
CA GLY A 53 -9.98 -6.03 -11.16
C GLY A 53 -8.85 -5.19 -10.55
N LEU A 54 -7.81 -5.80 -9.98
CA LEU A 54 -6.64 -5.06 -9.50
C LEU A 54 -5.82 -4.52 -10.67
N GLN A 55 -5.44 -3.25 -10.59
CA GLN A 55 -4.45 -2.64 -11.49
C GLN A 55 -3.09 -2.62 -10.79
N PRO A 56 -1.99 -2.95 -11.50
CA PRO A 56 -0.65 -2.79 -10.95
C PRO A 56 -0.42 -1.33 -10.52
N VAL A 57 0.08 -1.13 -9.30
CA VAL A 57 0.55 0.20 -8.88
C VAL A 57 1.84 0.49 -9.66
N VAL A 58 1.77 1.42 -10.62
CA VAL A 58 2.97 1.92 -11.27
C VAL A 58 3.73 2.75 -10.24
N SER A 59 4.83 2.21 -9.73
CA SER A 59 5.71 2.97 -8.85
C SER A 59 6.22 4.21 -9.59
N ALA A 60 6.14 5.37 -8.95
CA ALA A 60 6.70 6.62 -9.48
C ALA A 60 8.20 6.51 -9.79
N ALA A 61 8.90 5.54 -9.19
CA ALA A 61 10.30 5.25 -9.48
C ALA A 61 10.55 4.88 -10.96
N CYS A 62 9.56 4.30 -11.66
CA CYS A 62 9.71 3.94 -13.08
C CYS A 62 9.66 5.18 -14.01
N CYS A 63 9.02 6.27 -13.57
CA CYS A 63 8.89 7.50 -14.36
C CYS A 63 10.14 8.38 -14.37
N MET A 64 11.17 8.04 -13.59
CA MET A 64 12.44 8.78 -13.52
C MET A 64 13.49 8.30 -14.54
N ARG A 65 13.11 7.47 -15.52
CA ARG A 65 13.98 7.09 -16.64
C ARG A 65 14.05 8.19 -17.71
N SER A 66 14.42 9.38 -17.27
CA SER A 66 15.00 10.44 -18.09
C SER A 66 15.98 11.24 -17.21
N GLY A 67 17.17 10.67 -16.99
CA GLY A 67 18.38 11.45 -16.68
C GLY A 67 19.04 11.29 -15.31
N THR A 68 18.40 10.64 -14.32
CA THR A 68 19.01 10.51 -12.97
C THR A 68 19.03 9.07 -12.52
N THR A 69 20.18 8.42 -12.69
CA THR A 69 20.53 7.16 -12.02
C THR A 69 20.63 7.43 -10.52
N MET A 70 19.55 7.29 -9.78
CA MET A 70 19.65 6.99 -8.35
C MET A 70 19.79 5.47 -8.26
N ASP A 71 21.02 5.03 -8.01
CA ASP A 71 21.34 3.68 -7.55
C ASP A 71 20.64 3.47 -6.21
N MET A 72 19.40 2.98 -6.24
CA MET A 72 18.76 2.40 -5.06
C MET A 72 19.19 0.94 -5.03
N ASP A 73 20.05 0.62 -4.07
CA ASP A 73 20.43 -0.74 -3.75
C ASP A 73 19.18 -1.53 -3.36
N LEU A 74 18.59 -2.22 -4.33
CA LEU A 74 17.44 -3.12 -4.16
C LEU A 74 17.84 -4.42 -3.42
N GLY A 75 19.00 -4.44 -2.78
CA GLY A 75 19.51 -5.55 -1.98
C GLY A 75 18.92 -5.64 -0.58
N GLU A 76 18.49 -4.52 0.02
CA GLU A 76 18.08 -4.49 1.44
C GLU A 76 16.59 -4.82 1.68
N GLU A 77 15.73 -4.72 0.65
CA GLU A 77 14.27 -4.94 0.82
C GLU A 77 13.84 -6.40 0.60
N LEU A 78 14.72 -7.24 0.04
CA LEU A 78 14.44 -8.66 -0.20
C LEU A 78 14.72 -9.55 1.03
N GLU A 79 15.59 -9.12 1.95
CA GLU A 79 15.96 -9.93 3.12
C GLU A 79 14.88 -9.96 4.22
N VAL A 80 13.92 -9.02 4.22
CA VAL A 80 12.83 -8.97 5.21
C VAL A 80 11.75 -10.02 4.93
N LEU A 81 11.59 -10.47 3.67
CA LEU A 81 10.58 -11.46 3.28
C LEU A 81 11.09 -12.91 3.31
N ASN A 82 12.40 -13.11 3.51
CA ASN A 82 13.03 -14.42 3.57
C ASN A 82 13.28 -14.94 5.01
N SER A 83 12.79 -14.23 6.03
CA SER A 83 12.76 -14.71 7.42
C SER A 83 11.62 -15.72 7.63
N LYS A 84 11.64 -16.80 6.85
CA LYS A 84 10.92 -18.03 7.13
C LYS A 84 11.93 -19.00 7.72
N ASP A 85 11.58 -19.50 8.90
CA ASP A 85 12.24 -20.57 9.65
C ASP A 85 13.38 -20.15 10.61
N ALA A 86 13.32 -20.73 11.81
CA ALA A 86 14.31 -20.72 12.91
C ALA A 86 14.22 -19.59 13.96
N THR A 87 13.48 -19.89 15.04
CA THR A 87 14.03 -20.00 16.40
C THR A 87 14.96 -18.87 16.89
N THR A 88 14.44 -18.05 17.81
CA THR A 88 15.14 -17.54 19.00
C THR A 88 16.50 -16.85 18.77
N GLN A 89 16.51 -15.50 18.67
CA GLN A 89 17.30 -14.59 19.52
C GLN A 89 17.31 -13.13 19.02
N VAL A 90 16.80 -12.24 19.87
CA VAL A 90 17.32 -10.90 20.19
C VAL A 90 17.81 -10.02 19.02
N ALA A 91 16.94 -9.11 18.54
CA ALA A 91 17.34 -7.83 17.98
C ALA A 91 16.39 -6.74 18.51
N PRO A 92 16.90 -5.60 19.01
CA PRO A 92 16.06 -4.62 19.69
C PRO A 92 15.11 -4.00 18.67
N ALA A 93 13.82 -4.01 19.02
CA ALA A 93 12.77 -3.36 18.28
C ALA A 93 13.23 -1.96 17.85
N ALA A 94 13.34 -1.75 16.53
CA ALA A 94 13.31 -0.41 15.96
C ALA A 94 11.99 0.20 16.43
N ALA A 95 12.06 0.93 17.53
CA ALA A 95 10.91 1.50 18.21
C ALA A 95 10.14 2.30 17.18
N PHE A 96 8.89 1.90 16.94
CA PHE A 96 7.92 2.71 16.23
C PHE A 96 7.92 4.07 16.90
N ARG A 97 8.55 5.05 16.25
CA ARG A 97 8.58 6.43 16.72
C ARG A 97 7.17 6.96 16.54
N ASP A 98 6.41 6.93 17.63
CA ASP A 98 5.11 7.59 17.70
C ASP A 98 5.28 9.07 17.35
N ILE A 99 4.59 9.49 16.29
CA ILE A 99 4.52 10.88 15.81
C ILE A 99 4.00 11.83 16.89
N ALA A 100 3.34 11.32 17.95
CA ALA A 100 2.89 12.13 19.08
C ALA A 100 4.03 12.71 19.96
N SER A 101 5.29 12.28 19.79
CA SER A 101 6.43 12.78 20.56
C SER A 101 7.28 13.85 19.86
N ALA A 102 6.85 14.37 18.70
CA ALA A 102 7.58 15.46 18.04
C ALA A 102 7.32 16.81 18.74
N PRO A 103 8.36 17.57 19.13
CA PRO A 103 8.16 18.92 19.68
C PRO A 103 7.66 19.91 18.62
N PHE A 104 6.87 20.89 19.05
CA PHE A 104 6.41 22.04 18.25
C PHE A 104 7.56 22.97 17.85
#